data_AF-A0A316MEV3-F1
#
_entry.id   AF-A0A316MEV3-F1
#
_cell.length_a   1.000
_cell.length_b   1.000
_cell.length_c   1.000
_cell.angle_alpha   90.00
_cell.angle_beta   90.00
_cell.angle_gamma   90.00
#
_symmetry.space_group_name_H-M   'P 1'
#
loop_
_entity.id
_entity.type
_entity.pdbx_description
1 polymer ?
#
loop_
_entity_poly.entity_id
_entity_poly.type
_entity_poly.pdbx_seq_one_letter_code
_entity_poly.pdbx_strand_id
1 'polypeptide(L)'
;MPTIKDALDIIGKLTVAEQESLKTMLLSTAFVKSLNIEDFVAKERFANGRVCPLCGCIHVVRNGHRKDGTQRYVCKDCGKSFVIATNSIVSG
;
A
#
# COMPACT_ATOMS: atom_id res chain seq x y z
N MET A 1 -8.42 -13.67 -4.66
CA MET A 1 -7.31 -12.71 -4.55
C MET A 1 -6.17 -13.22 -5.41
N PRO A 2 -5.51 -12.37 -6.19
CA PRO A 2 -4.33 -12.77 -6.93
C PRO A 2 -3.24 -13.27 -5.97
N THR A 3 -2.52 -14.31 -6.39
CA THR A 3 -1.48 -15.02 -5.67
C THR A 3 -0.10 -14.68 -6.24
N ILE A 4 0.97 -15.07 -5.54
CA ILE A 4 2.34 -14.93 -6.05
C ILE A 4 2.50 -15.67 -7.39
N LYS A 5 1.82 -16.80 -7.57
CA LYS A 5 1.81 -17.54 -8.84
C LYS A 5 1.22 -16.71 -9.97
N ASP A 6 0.14 -16.00 -9.72
CA ASP A 6 -0.50 -15.14 -10.73
C ASP A 6 0.46 -14.02 -11.18
N ALA A 7 1.23 -13.46 -10.25
CA ALA A 7 2.27 -12.47 -10.59
C ALA A 7 3.43 -13.08 -11.40
N LEU A 8 3.87 -14.29 -11.04
CA LEU A 8 4.93 -15.00 -11.77
C LEU A 8 4.48 -15.37 -13.20
N ASP A 9 3.23 -15.77 -13.38
CA ASP A 9 2.66 -16.07 -14.69
C ASP A 9 2.60 -14.83 -15.59
N ILE A 10 2.32 -13.66 -15.03
CA ILE A 10 2.35 -12.39 -15.78
C ILE A 10 3.80 -12.05 -16.16
N ILE A 11 4.75 -12.18 -15.23
CA ILE A 11 6.16 -11.91 -15.51
C ILE A 11 6.70 -12.88 -16.58
N GLY A 12 6.27 -14.15 -16.54
CA GLY A 12 6.64 -15.17 -17.51
C GLY A 12 6.13 -14.90 -18.92
N LYS A 13 5.08 -14.08 -19.09
CA LYS A 13 4.54 -13.67 -20.40
C LYS A 13 5.30 -12.49 -21.02
N LEU A 14 6.11 -11.78 -20.25
CA LEU A 14 6.94 -10.68 -20.76
C LEU A 14 8.11 -11.21 -21.58
N THR A 15 8.55 -10.43 -22.55
CA THR A 15 9.78 -10.71 -23.30
C THR A 15 11.01 -10.61 -22.39
N VAL A 16 12.11 -11.23 -22.80
CA VAL A 16 13.38 -11.17 -22.03
C VAL A 16 13.84 -9.73 -21.80
N ALA A 17 13.71 -8.86 -22.82
CA ALA A 17 14.06 -7.45 -22.71
C ALA A 17 13.17 -6.68 -21.71
N GLU A 18 11.86 -6.96 -21.69
CA GLU A 18 10.94 -6.39 -20.72
C GLU A 18 11.22 -6.89 -19.31
N GLN A 19 11.57 -8.18 -19.15
CA GLN A 19 11.97 -8.73 -17.85
C GLN A 19 13.26 -8.07 -17.33
N GLU A 20 14.25 -7.81 -18.19
CA GLU A 20 15.45 -7.08 -17.82
C GLU A 20 15.15 -5.64 -17.42
N SER A 21 14.29 -4.95 -18.19
CA SER A 21 13.82 -3.61 -17.85
C SER A 21 13.10 -3.59 -16.50
N LEU A 22 12.22 -4.55 -16.25
CA LEU A 22 11.48 -4.71 -15.00
C LEU A 22 12.41 -5.00 -13.81
N LYS A 23 13.40 -5.89 -13.97
CA LYS A 23 14.45 -6.12 -12.96
C LYS A 23 15.19 -4.84 -12.63
N THR A 24 15.57 -4.07 -13.65
CA THR A 24 16.32 -2.82 -13.48
C THR A 24 15.47 -1.77 -12.72
N MET A 25 14.18 -1.66 -13.06
CA MET A 25 13.25 -0.80 -12.35
C MET A 25 13.07 -1.23 -10.88
N LEU A 26 12.79 -2.52 -10.62
CA LEU A 26 12.53 -3.03 -9.27
C LEU A 26 13.77 -3.03 -8.36
N LEU A 27 14.96 -3.25 -8.92
CA LEU A 27 16.21 -3.28 -8.15
C LEU A 27 16.80 -1.90 -7.92
N SER A 28 16.40 -0.89 -8.71
CA SER A 28 16.82 0.48 -8.44
C SER A 28 16.09 1.03 -7.21
N THR A 29 16.83 1.21 -6.12
CA THR A 29 16.35 1.81 -4.87
C THR A 29 15.74 3.20 -5.07
N ALA A 30 16.16 3.91 -6.11
CA ALA A 30 15.59 5.19 -6.51
C ALA A 30 14.16 5.06 -7.05
N PHE A 31 13.87 4.03 -7.86
CA PHE A 31 12.55 3.82 -8.43
C PHE A 31 11.55 3.30 -7.40
N VAL A 32 11.98 2.36 -6.53
CA VAL A 32 11.13 1.87 -5.42
C VAL A 32 10.78 3.00 -4.44
N LYS A 33 11.68 3.98 -4.25
CA LYS A 33 11.37 5.22 -3.51
C LYS A 33 10.48 6.20 -4.28
N SER A 34 10.56 6.26 -5.62
CA SER A 34 9.75 7.16 -6.45
C SER A 34 8.35 6.63 -6.74
N LEU A 35 8.17 5.31 -6.69
CA LEU A 35 6.85 4.71 -6.58
C LEU A 35 6.32 5.18 -5.22
N ASN A 36 5.47 6.19 -5.23
CA ASN A 36 4.90 6.73 -4.01
C ASN A 36 3.90 5.69 -3.45
N ILE A 37 4.45 4.61 -2.88
CA ILE A 37 3.71 3.42 -2.44
C ILE A 37 2.68 3.85 -1.40
N GLU A 38 2.99 4.84 -0.56
CA GLU A 38 2.01 5.41 0.37
C GLU A 38 0.81 6.01 -0.36
N ASP A 39 1.02 6.76 -1.44
CA ASP A 39 -0.07 7.32 -2.26
C ASP A 39 -0.88 6.23 -2.97
N PHE A 40 -0.20 5.22 -3.51
CA PHE A 40 -0.89 4.10 -4.16
C PHE A 40 -1.76 3.34 -3.15
N VAL A 41 -1.18 2.97 -2.01
CA VAL A 41 -1.91 2.25 -0.96
C VAL A 41 -3.04 3.14 -0.42
N ALA A 42 -2.83 4.46 -0.29
CA ALA A 42 -3.85 5.44 0.11
C ALA A 42 -5.03 5.50 -0.86
N LYS A 43 -4.75 5.60 -2.15
CA LYS A 43 -5.79 5.58 -3.19
C LYS A 43 -6.58 4.28 -3.14
N GLU A 44 -5.90 3.13 -3.10
CA GLU A 44 -6.57 1.84 -3.10
C GLU A 44 -7.37 1.59 -1.83
N ARG A 45 -6.81 1.86 -0.64
CA ARG A 45 -7.48 1.61 0.65
C ARG A 45 -8.72 2.47 0.83
N PHE A 46 -8.70 3.69 0.30
CA PHE A 46 -9.79 4.65 0.46
C PHE A 46 -10.62 4.86 -0.82
N ALA A 47 -10.41 4.05 -1.86
CA ALA A 47 -11.16 4.13 -3.13
C ALA A 47 -12.68 4.06 -2.91
N ASN A 48 -13.11 3.25 -1.94
CA ASN A 48 -14.52 3.04 -1.58
C ASN A 48 -14.90 3.73 -0.26
N GLY A 49 -14.16 4.77 0.14
CA GLY A 49 -14.34 5.48 1.40
C GLY A 49 -13.39 5.01 2.51
N ARG A 50 -13.33 5.79 3.58
CA ARG A 50 -12.39 5.56 4.70
C ARG A 50 -12.95 4.53 5.66
N VAL A 51 -12.58 3.26 5.45
CA VAL A 51 -12.96 2.13 6.30
C VAL A 51 -11.83 1.81 7.28
N CYS A 52 -12.17 1.54 8.54
CA CYS A 52 -11.21 1.10 9.54
C CYS A 52 -10.72 -0.32 9.21
N PRO A 53 -9.40 -0.54 9.03
CA PRO A 53 -8.86 -1.86 8.72
C PRO A 53 -8.88 -2.85 9.90
N LEU A 54 -9.33 -2.40 11.08
CA LEU A 54 -9.35 -3.18 12.32
C LEU A 54 -10.76 -3.65 12.72
N CYS A 55 -11.81 -2.90 12.34
CA CYS A 55 -13.19 -3.23 12.70
C CYS A 55 -14.20 -3.08 11.55
N GLY A 56 -13.79 -2.55 10.39
CA GLY A 56 -14.68 -2.40 9.23
C GLY A 56 -15.65 -1.21 9.29
N CYS A 57 -15.67 -0.43 10.38
CA CYS A 57 -16.54 0.75 10.47
C CYS A 57 -16.00 1.94 9.67
N ILE A 58 -16.89 2.87 9.30
CA ILE A 58 -16.58 3.99 8.40
C ILE A 58 -16.28 5.32 9.12
N HIS A 59 -16.43 5.40 10.44
CA HIS A 59 -16.15 6.64 11.18
C HIS A 59 -14.65 6.81 11.43
N VAL A 60 -13.91 7.01 10.34
CA VAL A 60 -12.47 7.21 10.34
C VAL A 60 -12.15 8.69 10.13
N VAL A 61 -11.37 9.28 11.03
CA VAL A 61 -10.89 10.66 10.94
C VAL A 61 -9.36 10.73 11.00
N ARG A 62 -8.78 11.81 10.49
CA ARG A 62 -7.34 12.09 10.61
C ARG A 62 -7.01 12.38 12.08
N ASN A 63 -5.87 11.86 12.56
CA ASN A 63 -5.41 11.95 13.96
C ASN A 63 -3.94 12.37 14.02
N GLY A 64 -3.61 13.47 13.34
CA GLY A 64 -2.24 13.99 13.24
C GLY A 64 -1.30 13.10 12.41
N HIS A 65 0.00 13.33 12.56
CA HIS A 65 1.06 12.60 11.84
C HIS A 65 2.00 11.91 12.84
N ARG A 66 2.67 10.86 12.38
CA ARG A 66 3.82 10.25 13.08
C ARG A 66 5.05 11.15 12.96
N LYS A 67 6.14 10.82 13.68
CA LYS A 67 7.41 11.57 13.67
C LYS A 67 8.06 11.61 12.28
N ASP A 68 7.83 10.58 11.47
CA ASP A 68 8.28 10.44 10.08
C ASP A 68 7.40 11.19 9.07
N GLY A 69 6.32 11.84 9.53
CA GLY A 69 5.37 12.55 8.66
C GLY A 69 4.21 11.68 8.15
N THR A 70 4.17 10.37 8.42
CA THR A 70 3.07 9.52 7.95
C THR A 70 1.74 9.90 8.62
N GLN A 71 0.69 10.08 7.82
CA GLN A 71 -0.66 10.40 8.31
C GLN A 71 -1.22 9.28 9.20
N ARG A 72 -1.59 9.64 10.43
CA ARG A 72 -2.30 8.77 11.36
C ARG A 72 -3.80 8.99 11.25
N TYR A 73 -4.57 7.92 11.36
CA TYR A 73 -6.03 7.91 11.39
C TYR A 73 -6.51 7.29 12.70
N VAL A 74 -7.73 7.62 13.12
CA VAL A 74 -8.41 6.99 14.24
C VAL A 74 -9.84 6.62 13.85
N CYS A 75 -10.26 5.42 14.22
CA CYS A 75 -11.64 5.00 14.13
C CYS A 75 -12.40 5.43 15.38
N LYS A 76 -13.51 6.15 15.21
CA LYS A 76 -14.36 6.61 16.32
C LYS A 76 -15.23 5.50 16.92
N ASP A 77 -15.45 4.41 16.19
CA ASP A 77 -16.22 3.26 16.69
C ASP A 77 -15.37 2.34 17.58
N CYS A 78 -14.20 1.92 17.13
CA CYS A 78 -13.34 1.02 17.92
C CYS A 78 -12.22 1.74 18.72
N GLY A 79 -12.07 3.04 18.56
CA GLY A 79 -11.06 3.87 19.25
C GLY A 79 -9.61 3.64 18.79
N LYS A 80 -9.35 2.64 17.94
CA LYS A 80 -7.99 2.29 17.52
C LYS A 80 -7.46 3.27 16.48
N SER A 81 -6.17 3.62 16.62
CA SER A 81 -5.43 4.39 15.62
C SER A 81 -4.72 3.46 14.64
N PHE A 82 -4.58 3.91 13.39
CA PHE A 82 -3.91 3.17 12.33
C PHE A 82 -3.23 4.14 11.34
N VAL A 83 -2.36 3.60 10.49
CA VAL A 83 -1.83 4.31 9.32
C VAL A 83 -2.29 3.61 8.07
N ILE A 84 -2.05 4.24 6.92
CA ILE A 84 -2.45 3.69 5.63
C ILE A 84 -1.92 2.26 5.37
N ALA A 85 -0.73 1.95 5.85
CA ALA A 85 -0.10 0.64 5.74
C ALA A 85 -0.66 -0.41 6.72
N THR A 86 -1.46 -0.06 7.74
CA THR A 86 -1.92 -1.04 8.75
C THR A 86 -2.67 -2.22 8.11
N ASN A 87 -2.28 -3.46 8.44
CA ASN A 87 -2.75 -4.69 7.78
C ASN A 87 -2.50 -4.68 6.26
N SER A 88 -1.29 -4.30 5.84
CA SER A 88 -0.84 -4.35 4.44
C SER A 88 0.55 -4.98 4.36
N ILE A 89 0.92 -5.52 3.20
CA ILE A 89 2.26 -6.08 2.96
C ILE A 89 3.39 -5.05 3.09
N VAL A 90 3.04 -3.76 3.01
CA VAL A 90 4.00 -2.65 3.13
C VAL A 90 4.18 -2.18 4.59
N SER A 91 3.56 -2.84 5.57
CA SER A 91 3.59 -2.42 6.98
C SER A 91 4.88 -2.78 7.74
N GLY A 92 5.99 -2.94 7.03
CA GLY A 92 7.30 -3.32 7.58
C GLY A 92 8.04 -2.15 8.22
#